data_AF-A0A2V8JK02-F1
#
_entry.id   AF-A0A2V8JK02-F1
#
_cell.length_a   1.000
_cell.length_b   1.000
_cell.length_c   1.000
_cell.angle_alpha   90.00
_cell.angle_beta   90.00
_cell.angle_gamma   90.00
#
_symmetry.space_group_name_H-M   'P 1'
#
loop_
_entity.id
_entity.type
_entity.pdbx_description
1 polymer ?
#
loop_
_entity_poly.entity_id
_entity_poly.type
_entity_poly.pdbx_seq_one_letter_code
_entity_poly.pdbx_strand_id
1 'polypeptide(L)'
;MNLRVECYSGYKADQRPIKFWLGDAVLFVESVEDQWYTPEAVYFRVRADDGNTYVMGHREANDEWTLESFRSQSSPGHFNLHFDPPSNVQ
;
A
#
# COMPACT_ATOMS: atom_id res chain seq x y z
N MET A 1 -5.56 -10.67 -3.94
CA MET A 1 -5.09 -11.40 -2.75
C MET A 1 -5.74 -10.75 -1.55
N ASN A 2 -6.53 -11.47 -0.74
CA ASN A 2 -7.18 -10.88 0.44
C ASN A 2 -6.11 -10.52 1.47
N LEU A 3 -6.10 -9.26 1.88
CA LEU A 3 -5.16 -8.70 2.83
C LEU A 3 -5.89 -8.48 4.14
N ARG A 4 -5.28 -8.84 5.26
CA ARG A 4 -5.78 -8.42 6.57
C ARG A 4 -5.15 -7.07 6.85
N VAL A 5 -5.96 -6.08 7.21
CA VAL A 5 -5.51 -4.72 7.53
C VAL A 5 -6.17 -4.29 8.84
N GLU A 6 -5.39 -3.73 9.74
CA GLU A 6 -5.90 -3.13 10.97
C GLU A 6 -5.90 -1.62 10.82
N CYS A 7 -7.09 -1.01 10.83
CA CYS A 7 -7.28 0.43 10.74
C CYS A 7 -7.50 1.03 12.13
N TYR A 8 -6.94 2.21 12.39
CA TYR A 8 -7.19 2.90 13.66
C TYR A 8 -8.60 3.50 13.66
N SER A 9 -9.49 2.99 14.51
CA SER A 9 -10.86 3.47 14.66
C SER A 9 -10.97 4.65 15.65
N GLY A 10 -10.10 5.67 15.51
CA GLY A 10 -9.99 6.77 16.46
C GLY A 10 -10.77 8.02 16.08
N TYR A 11 -12.08 8.04 16.36
CA TYR A 11 -12.97 9.20 16.61
C TYR A 11 -13.00 10.44 15.65
N LYS A 12 -12.13 10.59 14.66
CA LYS A 12 -12.17 11.69 13.67
C LYS A 12 -11.69 11.21 12.30
N ALA A 13 -12.66 10.90 11.44
CA ALA A 13 -12.69 11.03 9.98
C ALA A 13 -11.54 10.52 9.07
N ASP A 14 -10.45 9.96 9.59
CA ASP A 14 -9.35 9.45 8.77
C ASP A 14 -8.97 8.05 9.25
N GLN A 15 -9.75 7.05 8.84
CA GLN A 15 -9.36 5.64 9.00
C GLN A 15 -8.08 5.43 8.20
N ARG A 16 -6.94 5.40 8.89
CA ARG A 16 -5.64 5.11 8.29
C ARG A 16 -5.24 3.69 8.66
N PRO A 17 -4.75 2.89 7.69
CA PRO A 17 -4.20 1.58 7.96
C PRO A 17 -2.96 1.72 8.87
N ILE A 18 -2.93 0.97 9.97
CA ILE A 18 -1.82 0.97 10.94
C ILE A 18 -0.84 -0.16 10.65
N LYS A 19 -1.36 -1.33 10.30
CA LYS A 19 -0.57 -2.52 10.00
C LYS A 19 -1.38 -3.48 9.16
N PHE A 20 -0.68 -4.32 8.42
CA PHE A 20 -1.29 -5.35 7.60
C PHE A 20 -0.49 -6.64 7.66
N TRP A 21 -1.15 -7.74 7.34
CA TRP A 21 -0.53 -9.07 7.34
C TRP A 21 -0.30 -9.53 5.92
N LEU A 22 0.95 -9.84 5.59
CA LEU A 22 1.35 -10.38 4.30
C LEU A 22 1.82 -11.82 4.49
N GLY A 23 0.90 -12.76 4.32
CA GLY A 23 1.12 -14.15 4.73
C GLY A 23 1.28 -14.24 6.24
N ASP A 24 2.44 -14.71 6.70
CA ASP A 24 2.79 -14.82 8.13
C ASP A 24 3.50 -13.56 8.68
N ALA A 25 3.88 -12.63 7.81
CA ALA A 25 4.57 -11.40 8.21
C ALA A 25 3.57 -10.29 8.60
N VAL A 26 3.87 -9.59 9.70
CA VAL A 26 3.18 -8.35 10.09
C VAL A 26 4.04 -7.17 9.68
N LEU A 27 3.44 -6.25 8.94
CA LEU A 27 4.08 -5.02 8.48
C LEU A 27 3.34 -3.83 9.06
N PHE A 28 4.09 -2.93 9.70
CA PHE A 28 3.55 -1.71 10.28
C PHE A 28 3.63 -0.58 9.25
N VAL A 29 2.52 0.13 9.06
CA VAL A 29 2.47 1.32 8.22
C VAL A 29 3.19 2.45 8.95
N GLU A 30 4.36 2.84 8.46
CA GLU A 30 5.08 4.01 8.94
C GLU A 30 4.43 5.31 8.46
N SER A 31 3.99 5.32 7.21
CA SER A 31 3.43 6.53 6.57
C SER A 31 2.55 6.16 5.39
N VAL A 32 1.49 6.93 5.18
CA VAL A 32 0.65 6.85 3.98
C VAL A 32 1.19 7.86 2.98
N GLU A 33 1.82 7.36 1.93
CA GLU A 33 2.42 8.16 0.87
C GLU A 33 1.37 8.77 -0.07
N ASP A 34 0.25 8.07 -0.25
CA ASP A 34 -0.81 8.50 -1.17
C ASP A 34 -2.14 7.78 -0.89
N GLN A 35 -3.24 8.44 -1.24
CA GLN A 35 -4.60 7.89 -1.11
C GLN A 35 -5.48 8.42 -2.23
N TRP A 36 -6.14 7.52 -2.96
CA TRP A 36 -7.04 7.91 -4.03
C TRP A 36 -8.31 7.05 -4.04
N TYR A 37 -9.41 7.68 -4.43
CA TYR A 37 -10.73 7.05 -4.49
C TYR A 37 -11.04 6.66 -5.93
N THR A 38 -11.58 5.46 -6.12
CA THR A 38 -12.12 5.01 -7.39
C THR A 38 -13.60 4.65 -7.21
N PRO A 39 -14.38 4.50 -8.30
CA PRO A 39 -15.78 4.10 -8.19
C PRO A 39 -15.99 2.72 -7.54
N GLU A 40 -14.96 1.86 -7.55
CA GLU A 40 -15.06 0.49 -7.01
C GLU A 40 -14.46 0.34 -5.61
N ALA A 41 -13.41 1.10 -5.30
CA ALA A 41 -12.61 0.94 -4.08
C ALA A 41 -11.77 2.19 -3.76
N VAL A 42 -11.28 2.27 -2.53
CA VAL A 42 -10.30 3.29 -2.09
C VAL A 42 -8.92 2.65 -2.08
N TYR A 43 -7.95 3.28 -2.73
CA TYR A 43 -6.60 2.78 -2.79
C TYR A 43 -5.68 3.60 -1.88
N PHE A 44 -4.77 2.91 -1.22
CA PHE A 44 -3.80 3.47 -0.30
C PHE A 44 -2.40 3.01 -0.68
N ARG A 45 -1.51 3.96 -0.91
CA ARG A 45 -0.06 3.71 -1.01
C ARG A 45 0.56 4.00 0.34
N VAL A 46 1.13 2.97 0.96
CA VAL A 46 1.73 3.04 2.28
C VAL A 46 3.18 2.61 2.24
N ARG A 47 4.00 3.23 3.08
CA ARG A 47 5.34 2.78 3.39
C ARG A 47 5.30 1.97 4.68
N ALA A 48 5.83 0.77 4.64
CA ALA A 48 5.95 -0.09 5.81
C ALA A 48 7.31 0.06 6.49
N ASP A 49 7.40 -0.47 7.72
CA ASP A 49 8.58 -0.43 8.59
C ASP A 49 9.77 -1.23 8.07
N ASP A 50 9.53 -2.17 7.15
CA ASP A 50 10.56 -2.86 6.38
C ASP A 50 11.20 -1.98 5.29
N GLY A 51 10.73 -0.74 5.14
CA GLY A 51 11.15 0.22 4.12
C GLY A 51 10.48 0.03 2.76
N ASN A 52 9.65 -1.00 2.60
CA ASN A 52 8.98 -1.29 1.34
C ASN A 52 7.69 -0.46 1.18
N THR A 53 7.25 -0.31 -0.06
CA THR A 53 6.03 0.43 -0.39
C THR A 53 4.96 -0.53 -0.85
N TYR A 54 3.73 -0.39 -0.36
CA TYR A 54 2.60 -1.25 -0.65
C TYR A 54 1.42 -0.41 -1.14
N VAL A 55 0.75 -0.89 -2.18
CA VAL A 55 -0.52 -0.35 -2.66
C VAL A 55 -1.60 -1.39 -2.40
N MET A 56 -2.59 -0.98 -1.62
CA MET A 56 -3.74 -1.81 -1.27
C MET A 56 -5.03 -1.09 -1.60
N GLY A 57 -6.00 -1.84 -2.12
CA GLY A 57 -7.37 -1.40 -2.35
C GLY A 57 -8.27 -1.83 -1.21
N HIS A 58 -9.18 -0.97 -0.81
CA HIS A 58 -10.23 -1.23 0.16
C HIS A 58 -11.58 -1.08 -0.54
N ARG A 59 -12.29 -2.19 -0.70
CA ARG A 59 -13.68 -2.19 -1.16
C ARG A 59 -14.58 -1.97 0.05
N GLU A 60 -15.10 -0.76 0.20
CA GLU A 60 -16.03 -0.41 1.28
C GLU A 60 -17.32 -1.23 1.24
N ALA A 61 -17.73 -1.71 0.05
CA ALA A 61 -18.96 -2.47 -0.14
C ALA A 61 -19.00 -3.79 0.65
N ASN A 62 -17.86 -4.43 0.86
CA ASN A 62 -17.72 -5.71 1.56
C ASN A 62 -16.63 -5.69 2.64
N ASP A 63 -16.08 -4.51 2.94
CA ASP A 63 -14.94 -4.31 3.85
C ASP A 63 -13.73 -5.19 3.49
N GLU A 64 -13.51 -5.43 2.20
CA GLU A 64 -12.44 -6.30 1.72
C GLU A 64 -11.21 -5.47 1.35
N TRP A 65 -10.05 -5.86 1.89
CA TRP A 65 -8.77 -5.30 1.51
C TRP A 65 -8.05 -6.24 0.53
N THR A 66 -7.52 -5.67 -0.54
CA THR A 66 -6.73 -6.38 -1.55
C THR A 66 -5.35 -5.74 -1.69
N LEU A 67 -4.31 -6.58 -1.80
CA LEU A 67 -2.99 -6.08 -2.21
C LEU A 67 -2.95 -5.99 -3.73
N GLU A 68 -2.64 -4.81 -4.25
CA GLU A 68 -2.63 -4.48 -5.66
C GLU A 68 -1.20 -4.48 -6.22
N SER A 69 -0.27 -3.84 -5.50
CA SER A 69 1.16 -3.88 -5.84
C SER A 69 2.03 -3.63 -4.61
N PHE A 70 3.31 -4.04 -4.68
CA PHE A 70 4.30 -3.66 -3.69
C PHE A 70 5.68 -3.50 -4.34
N ARG A 71 6.54 -2.71 -3.71
CA ARG A 71 7.93 -2.47 -4.12
C ARG A 71 8.85 -2.77 -2.95
N SER A 72 9.69 -3.79 -3.10
CA SER A 72 10.73 -4.12 -2.13
C SER A 72 12.01 -3.30 -2.37
N GLN A 73 12.58 -2.68 -1.33
CA GLN A 73 13.88 -2.02 -1.40
C GLN A 73 15.07 -3.00 -1.43
N SER A 74 14.86 -4.25 -1.01
CA SER A 74 15.90 -5.29 -0.92
C SER A 74 16.28 -5.97 -2.25
N SER A 75 15.85 -5.42 -3.40
CA SER A 75 16.38 -5.78 -4.71
C SER A 75 17.24 -4.65 -5.27
N PRO A 76 18.53 -4.55 -4.89
CA PRO A 76 19.47 -3.69 -5.61
C PRO A 76 19.68 -4.28 -7.00
N GLY A 77 18.89 -3.84 -7.99
CA GLY A 77 19.15 -4.19 -9.38
C GLY A 77 17.98 -4.22 -10.38
N HIS A 78 16.72 -4.09 -9.96
CA HIS A 78 15.61 -4.15 -10.94
C HIS A 78 15.10 -2.74 -11.28
N PHE A 79 15.62 -2.16 -12.37
CA PHE A 79 15.01 -0.99 -13.02
C PHE A 79 13.63 -1.39 -13.53
N ASN A 80 12.57 -0.88 -12.89
CA ASN A 80 11.21 -1.11 -13.32
C ASN A 80 10.81 0.02 -14.28
N LEU A 81 10.90 -0.27 -15.59
CA LEU A 81 10.52 0.63 -16.69
C LEU A 81 9.06 1.13 -16.64
N HIS A 82 8.22 0.53 -15.79
CA HIS A 82 6.84 0.95 -15.57
C HIS A 82 6.68 2.07 -14.54
N PHE A 83 7.68 2.26 -13.66
CA PHE A 83 7.63 3.21 -12.54
C PHE A 83 8.70 4.30 -12.61
N ASP A 84 9.81 4.05 -13.31
CA ASP A 84 10.85 5.05 -13.56
C ASP A 84 10.66 5.62 -14.98
N PRO A 85 10.47 6.95 -15.14
CA PRO A 85 10.48 7.54 -16.48
C PRO A 85 11.82 7.22 -17.14
N PRO A 86 11.85 6.88 -18.44
CA PRO A 86 13.09 6.55 -19.11
C PRO A 86 14.05 7.72 -18.94
N SER A 87 15.17 7.47 -18.26
CA SER A 87 16.31 8.38 -18.24
C SER A 87 16.93 8.37 -19.64
N ASN A 88 16.31 9.10 -20.56
CA ASN A 88 16.90 9.47 -21.82
C ASN A 88 16.40 10.85 -22.24
N VAL A 89 16.94 11.87 -21.56
CA VAL A 89 17.14 13.19 -22.14
C VAL A 89 18.61 13.52 -21.89
N GLN A 90 19.43 13.32 -22.92
CA GLN A 90 20.70 14.02 -23.10
C GLN A 90 20.46 15.52 -23.24
#